data_AF-A0A7R6TMN0-F1
#
_entry.id   AF-A0A7R6TMN0-F1
#
_cell.length_a   1.000
_cell.length_b   1.000
_cell.length_c   1.000
_cell.angle_alpha   90.00
_cell.angle_beta   90.00
_cell.angle_gamma   90.00
#
_symmetry.space_group_name_H-M   'P 1'
#
loop_
_entity.id
_entity.type
_entity.pdbx_description
1 polymer ?
#
loop_
_entity_poly.entity_id
_entity_poly.type
_entity_poly.pdbx_seq_one_letter_code
_entity_poly.pdbx_strand_id
1 'polypeptide(L)' 'MTLALLCAACGGGGAYVKSEVTTVSKGQQLIDLKKALSDGAISQDEYDKEKSKILTAS' A
#
# COMPACT_ATOMS: atom_id res chain seq x y z
N MET A 1 -37.11 37.34 5.53
CA MET A 1 -36.36 37.80 6.71
C MET A 1 -35.77 36.57 7.37
N THR A 2 -34.46 36.59 7.62
CA THR A 2 -33.68 35.61 8.39
C THR A 2 -33.38 34.27 7.69
N LEU A 3 -32.14 34.10 7.21
CA LEU A 3 -31.14 33.32 7.95
C LEU A 3 -29.75 33.49 7.31
N ALA A 4 -28.89 34.22 8.01
CA ALA A 4 -27.47 34.33 7.74
C ALA A 4 -26.72 33.10 8.29
N LEU A 5 -25.44 33.01 7.88
CA LEU A 5 -24.38 32.13 8.38
C LEU A 5 -24.52 30.66 7.98
N LEU A 6 -23.58 30.22 7.14
CA LEU A 6 -22.70 29.09 7.42
C LEU A 6 -21.45 29.22 6.52
N CYS A 7 -20.58 30.16 6.87
CA CYS A 7 -19.16 30.05 6.56
C CYS A 7 -18.59 28.90 7.37
N ALA A 8 -18.72 27.68 6.87
CA ALA A 8 -17.76 26.61 7.13
C ALA A 8 -16.99 26.47 5.81
N ALA A 9 -15.87 27.18 5.62
CA ALA A 9 -14.61 26.67 6.12
C ALA A 9 -14.52 25.14 5.96
N CYS A 10 -14.76 24.63 4.75
CA CYS A 10 -14.17 23.35 4.34
C CYS A 10 -12.68 23.57 4.05
N GLY A 11 -11.97 24.04 5.08
CA GLY A 11 -10.57 23.71 5.29
C GLY A 11 -10.54 22.29 5.84
N GLY A 12 -10.84 21.32 4.99
CA GLY A 12 -10.72 19.91 5.30
C GLY A 12 -9.34 19.45 4.87
N GLY A 13 -8.43 19.33 5.84
CA GLY A 13 -7.01 19.10 5.63
C GLY A 13 -6.72 17.97 4.65
N GLY A 14 -5.71 18.20 3.81
CA GLY A 14 -5.10 17.18 2.98
C GLY A 14 -4.56 16.07 3.87
N ALA A 15 -5.37 15.05 4.10
CA ALA A 15 -4.87 13.76 4.52
C ALA A 15 -4.11 13.19 3.33
N TYR A 16 -2.79 13.41 3.32
CA TYR A 16 -1.89 12.51 2.63
C TYR A 16 -2.02 11.16 3.32
N VAL A 17 -3.04 10.38 2.93
CA VAL A 17 -3.19 8.97 3.31
C VAL A 17 -2.09 8.23 2.56
N LYS A 18 -0.85 8.37 3.04
CA LYS A 18 0.30 7.63 2.54
C LYS A 18 0.54 6.33 3.32
N SER A 19 -0.32 6.04 4.30
CA SER A 19 0.01 5.09 5.38
C SER A 19 -0.72 3.75 5.36
N GLU A 20 -1.62 3.49 4.41
CA GLU A 20 -2.34 2.19 4.39
C GLU A 20 -2.23 1.43 3.07
N VAL A 21 -2.10 2.12 1.93
CA VAL A 21 -1.98 1.45 0.62
C VAL A 21 -0.67 0.65 0.52
N THR A 22 0.40 1.11 1.15
CA THR A 22 1.73 0.47 1.07
C THR A 22 1.78 -0.89 1.77
N THR A 23 1.01 -1.08 2.84
CA THR A 23 1.01 -2.33 3.61
C THR A 23 0.19 -3.41 2.90
N VAL A 24 -0.95 -3.02 2.32
CA VAL A 24 -1.75 -3.88 1.45
C VAL A 24 -0.95 -4.26 0.19
N SER A 25 -0.21 -3.31 -0.41
CA SER A 25 0.58 -3.59 -1.61
C SER A 25 1.72 -4.58 -1.33
N LYS A 26 2.42 -4.48 -0.19
CA LYS A 26 3.46 -5.44 0.20
C LYS A 26 2.90 -6.85 0.42
N GLY A 27 1.74 -6.98 1.05
CA GLY A 27 1.08 -8.27 1.25
C GLY A 27 0.75 -8.96 -0.08
N GLN A 28 0.17 -8.22 -1.02
CA GLN A 28 -0.14 -8.74 -2.36
C GLN A 28 1.12 -9.13 -3.14
N GLN A 29 2.16 -8.30 -3.09
CA GLN A 29 3.45 -8.61 -3.73
C GLN A 29 4.06 -9.91 -3.21
N LEU A 30 3.97 -10.19 -1.90
CA LEU A 30 4.46 -11.45 -1.32
C LEU A 30 3.64 -12.67 -1.76
N ILE A 31 2.33 -12.52 -1.93
CA ILE A 31 1.44 -13.59 -2.43
C ILE A 31 1.81 -13.92 -3.88
N ASP A 32 1.94 -12.89 -4.72
CA ASP A 32 2.27 -13.05 -6.14
C ASP A 32 3.67 -13.69 -6.30
N LEU A 33 4.64 -13.26 -5.49
CA LEU A 33 5.98 -13.83 -5.48
C LEU A 33 5.98 -15.32 -5.06
N LYS A 34 5.20 -15.69 -4.03
CA LYS A 34 5.06 -17.09 -3.62
C LYS A 34 4.41 -17.94 -4.71
N LYS A 35 3.45 -17.36 -5.44
CA LYS A 35 2.80 -18.04 -6.55
C LYS A 35 3.78 -18.29 -7.70
N ALA A 36 4.59 -17.30 -8.05
CA ALA A 36 5.65 -17.47 -9.06
C ALA A 36 6.65 -18.58 -8.71
N LEU A 37 7.04 -18.71 -7.43
CA LEU A 37 7.90 -19.81 -6.97
C LEU A 37 7.18 -21.16 -7.12
N SER A 38 5.90 -21.23 -6.71
CA SER A 38 5.09 -22.44 -6.81
C SER A 38 4.83 -22.87 -8.26
N ASP A 39 4.70 -21.90 -9.16
CA ASP A 39 4.52 -22.13 -10.60
C ASP A 39 5.86 -22.46 -11.29
N GLY A 40 6.98 -22.45 -10.56
CA GLY A 40 8.33 -22.70 -11.09
C GLY A 40 8.86 -21.57 -11.99
N ALA A 41 8.22 -20.39 -11.96
CA ALA A 41 8.61 -19.24 -12.76
C ALA A 41 9.85 -18.52 -12.20
N ILE A 42 10.16 -18.71 -10.92
CA ILE A 42 11.36 -18.21 -10.24
C ILE A 42 12.00 -19.32 -9.39
N SER A 43 13.30 -19.19 -9.12
CA SER A 43 14.02 -20.05 -8.19
C SER A 43 13.82 -19.65 -6.73
N GLN A 44 14.16 -20.56 -5.81
CA GLN A 44 14.11 -20.30 -4.36
C GLN A 44 14.99 -19.09 -3.97
N ASP A 45 16.17 -18.94 -4.58
CA ASP A 45 17.08 -17.82 -4.33
C ASP A 45 16.48 -16.47 -4.76
N GLU A 46 15.78 -16.43 -5.90
CA GLU A 46 15.08 -15.23 -6.38
C GLU A 46 13.91 -14.87 -5.48
N TYR A 47 13.16 -15.86 -5.01
CA TYR A 47 12.07 -15.68 -4.06
C TYR A 47 12.58 -15.02 -2.77
N ASP A 48 13.66 -15.53 -2.17
CA ASP A 48 14.16 -14.99 -0.90
C ASP A 48 14.73 -13.57 -1.05
N LYS A 49 15.37 -13.28 -2.19
CA LYS A 49 15.89 -11.95 -2.50
C LYS A 49 14.77 -10.91 -2.67
N GLU A 50 13.72 -11.24 -3.43
CA GLU A 50 12.57 -10.34 -3.65
C GLU A 50 11.73 -10.18 -2.39
N LYS A 51 11.49 -11.27 -1.64
CA LYS A 51 10.80 -11.24 -0.36
C LYS A 51 11.48 -10.29 0.61
N SER A 52 12.82 -10.37 0.72
CA SER A 52 13.58 -9.47 1.57
C SER A 52 13.40 -8.02 1.14
N LYS A 53 13.48 -7.70 -0.17
CA LYS A 53 13.28 -6.33 -0.68
C LYS A 53 11.92 -5.76 -0.32
N ILE A 54 10.85 -6.55 -0.48
CA ILE A 54 9.47 -6.13 -0.17
C ILE A 54 9.33 -5.81 1.32
N LEU A 55 9.92 -6.65 2.19
CA LEU A 55 9.90 -6.47 3.64
C LEU A 55 10.75 -5.28 4.10
N THR A 56 11.92 -5.06 3.49
CA THR A 56 12.85 -3.98 3.86
C THR A 56 12.54 -2.63 3.23
N ALA A 57 11.66 -2.57 2.23
CA ALA A 57 11.26 -1.31 1.57
C ALA A 57 10.35 -0.42 2.45
N SER A 58 10.56 -0.41 3.77
CA SER A 58 9.72 0.27 4.78
C SER A 58 10.50 1.36 5.48
#